data_AF-A0A954BYJ3-F1
#
_entry.id   AF-A0A954BYJ3-F1
#
_cell.length_a   1.000
_cell.length_b   1.000
_cell.length_c   1.000
_cell.angle_alpha   90.00
_cell.angle_beta   90.00
_cell.angle_gamma   90.00
#
_symmetry.space_group_name_H-M   'P 1'
#
loop_
_entity.id
_entity.type
_entity.pdbx_description
1 polymer ?
#
loop_
_entity_poly.entity_id
_entity_poly.type
_entity_poly.pdbx_seq_one_letter_code
_entity_poly.pdbx_strand_id
1 'polypeptide(L)' 'MARIQPKILKGFRDYLPEVMVPRTRLLRRIAEVFERFGFEPLDTPSVEYAEILLGKAGP' A
#
# COMPACT_ATOMS: atom_id res chain seq x y z
N MET A 1 -10.20 31.93 12.63
CA MET A 1 -9.62 30.59 12.87
C MET A 1 -8.33 30.48 12.10
N ALA A 2 -7.27 29.94 12.70
CA ALA A 2 -6.00 29.74 12.00
C ALA A 2 -6.15 28.66 10.92
N ARG A 3 -5.64 28.93 9.71
CA ARG A 3 -5.66 27.97 8.60
C ARG A 3 -4.66 26.86 8.89
N ILE A 4 -5.10 25.60 8.92
CA ILE A 4 -4.22 24.45 9.14
C ILE A 4 -3.31 24.31 7.92
N GLN A 5 -1.99 24.28 8.14
CA GLN A 5 -1.02 23.95 7.10
C GLN A 5 -0.93 22.43 6.94
N PRO A 6 -1.17 21.89 5.73
CA PRO A 6 -0.96 20.48 5.45
C PRO A 6 0.51 20.10 5.66
N LYS A 7 0.75 18.97 6.31
CA LYS A 7 2.09 18.41 6.52
C LYS A 7 2.05 16.92 6.27
N ILE A 8 3.10 16.40 5.66
CA ILE A 8 3.29 14.96 5.47
C ILE A 8 3.85 14.40 6.78
N LEU A 9 3.32 13.26 7.22
CA LEU A 9 3.83 12.55 8.39
C LEU A 9 5.29 12.14 8.17
N LYS A 10 6.13 12.25 9.20
CA LYS A 10 7.55 11.88 9.11
C LYS A 10 7.69 10.43 8.61
N GLY A 11 8.47 10.23 7.55
CA GLY A 11 8.66 8.92 6.91
C GLY A 11 7.69 8.60 5.77
N PHE A 12 6.69 9.45 5.53
CA PHE A 12 5.75 9.33 4.42
C PHE A 12 6.13 10.28 3.28
N ARG A 13 5.60 10.02 2.09
CA ARG A 13 5.73 10.90 0.92
C ARG A 13 4.51 10.80 0.02
N ASP A 14 4.23 11.90 -0.67
CA ASP A 14 3.26 11.90 -1.75
C ASP A 14 3.89 11.34 -3.03
N TYR A 15 3.08 10.59 -3.78
CA TYR A 15 3.45 10.14 -5.11
C TYR A 15 2.61 10.91 -6.13
N LEU A 16 3.26 11.81 -6.86
CA LEU A 16 2.61 12.60 -7.91
C LEU A 16 2.38 11.75 -9.18
N PRO A 17 1.55 12.22 -10.13
CA PRO A 17 1.16 11.45 -11.30
C PRO A 17 2.34 10.86 -12.10
N GLU A 18 3.45 11.59 -12.18
CA GLU A 18 4.67 11.18 -12.88
C GLU A 18 5.25 9.87 -12.31
N VAL A 19 5.02 9.61 -11.02
CA VAL A 19 5.46 8.39 -10.34
C VAL A 19 4.33 7.36 -10.23
N MET A 20 3.10 7.79 -9.93
CA MET A 20 1.97 6.87 -9.74
C MET A 20 1.58 6.15 -11.03
N VAL A 21 1.54 6.86 -12.15
CA VAL A 21 1.13 6.29 -13.45
C VAL A 21 2.02 5.10 -13.87
N PRO A 22 3.37 5.20 -13.93
CA PRO A 22 4.21 4.06 -14.24
C PRO A 22 4.15 2.96 -13.16
N ARG A 23 4.03 3.33 -11.87
CA ARG A 23 3.92 2.35 -10.77
C ARG A 23 2.65 1.49 -10.91
N THR A 24 1.51 2.09 -11.19
CA THR A 24 0.25 1.36 -11.39
C THR A 24 0.33 0.45 -12.62
N ARG A 25 0.96 0.89 -13.72
CA ARG A 25 1.19 0.02 -14.89
C ARG A 25 2.06 -1.19 -14.54
N LEU A 26 3.14 -0.99 -13.79
CA LEU A 26 4.00 -2.08 -13.33
C LEU A 26 3.22 -3.10 -12.50
N LEU A 27 2.48 -2.64 -11.49
CA LEU A 27 1.70 -3.52 -10.61
C LEU A 27 0.64 -4.32 -11.38
N ARG A 28 -0.03 -3.70 -12.36
CA ARG A 28 -1.00 -4.40 -13.23
C ARG A 28 -0.35 -5.53 -14.03
N ARG A 29 0.83 -5.29 -14.62
CA ARG A 29 1.55 -6.34 -15.36
C ARG A 29 1.92 -7.53 -14.47
N ILE A 30 2.31 -7.26 -13.23
CA ILE A 30 2.63 -8.30 -12.26
C ILE A 30 1.34 -9.09 -11.93
N ALA A 31 0.24 -8.42 -11.61
CA ALA A 31 -1.04 -9.05 -11.31
C ALA A 31 -1.55 -9.94 -12.46
N GLU A 32 -1.53 -9.42 -13.71
CA GLU A 32 -1.91 -10.17 -14.92
C GLU A 32 -1.14 -11.49 -15.08
N VAL A 33 0.13 -11.52 -14.66
CA VAL A 33 0.92 -12.76 -14.70
C VAL A 33 0.38 -13.75 -13.68
N PHE A 34 0.15 -13.36 -12.43
CA PHE A 34 -0.36 -14.27 -11.40
C PHE A 34 -1.77 -14.78 -11.71
N GLU A 35 -2.66 -13.92 -12.22
CA GLU A 35 -4.02 -14.30 -12.62
C GLU A 35 -4.02 -15.41 -13.70
N ARG A 36 -3.04 -15.40 -14.62
CA ARG A 36 -2.89 -16.46 -15.63
C ARG A 36 -2.52 -17.83 -15.05
N PHE A 37 -2.03 -17.89 -13.82
CA PHE A 37 -1.76 -19.13 -13.10
C PHE A 37 -2.88 -19.51 -12.13
N GLY A 38 -4.05 -18.85 -12.19
CA GLY A 38 -5.22 -19.17 -11.38
C GLY A 38 -5.20 -18.59 -9.97
N PHE A 39 -4.32 -17.63 -9.69
CA PHE A 39 -4.35 -16.88 -8.44
C PHE A 39 -5.44 -15.80 -8.47
N GLU A 40 -6.13 -15.62 -7.36
CA GLU A 40 -7.17 -14.61 -7.18
C GLU A 40 -6.66 -13.44 -6.32
N PRO A 41 -7.12 -12.20 -6.57
CA PRO A 41 -6.75 -11.05 -5.76
C PRO A 41 -7.39 -11.15 -4.36
N LEU A 42 -6.61 -10.82 -3.34
CA LEU A 42 -7.06 -10.64 -1.95
C LEU A 42 -6.55 -9.30 -1.45
N ASP A 43 -7.42 -8.54 -0.80
CA ASP A 43 -7.06 -7.29 -0.12
C ASP A 43 -7.50 -7.39 1.35
N THR A 44 -6.66 -6.87 2.25
CA THR A 44 -6.89 -6.91 3.70
C THR A 44 -6.73 -5.49 4.25
N PRO A 45 -7.41 -5.14 5.36
CA PRO A 45 -7.24 -3.83 5.97
C PRO A 45 -5.77 -3.45 6.18
N SER A 46 -5.43 -2.18 5.93
CA SER A 46 -4.05 -1.69 6.14
C SER A 46 -3.67 -1.52 7.62
N VAL A 47 -4.65 -1.61 8.52
CA VAL A 47 -4.48 -1.52 9.96
C VAL A 47 -5.12 -2.76 10.58
N GLU A 48 -4.35 -3.46 11.40
CA GLU A 48 -4.75 -4.69 12.09
C GLU A 48 -4.51 -4.56 13.60
N TYR A 49 -5.15 -5.42 14.39
CA TYR A 49 -4.91 -5.45 15.83
C TYR A 49 -3.46 -5.80 16.15
N ALA A 50 -2.88 -5.12 17.15
CA ALA A 50 -1.51 -5.35 17.57
C ALA A 50 -1.23 -6.81 17.94
N GLU A 51 -2.20 -7.51 18.55
CA GLU A 51 -2.08 -8.93 18.90
C GLU A 51 -1.83 -9.83 17.68
N ILE A 52 -2.42 -9.51 16.52
CA ILE A 52 -2.26 -10.27 15.27
C ILE A 52 -0.85 -10.08 14.72
N LEU A 53 -0.32 -8.86 14.80
CA LEU A 53 1.01 -8.51 14.28
C LEU A 53 2.13 -9.04 15.18
N LEU A 54 1.99 -8.86 16.50
CA LEU A 54 2.97 -9.28 17.51
C LEU A 54 2.96 -10.79 17.75
N GLY A 55 1.91 -11.51 17.33
CA GLY A 55 1.88 -12.97 17.41
C GLY A 55 2.64 -13.69 16.29
N LYS A 56 2.96 -13.01 15.17
CA LYS A 56 3.60 -13.61 13.98
C LYS A 56 5.06 -13.23 13.80
N ALA A 57 5.45 -12.01 14.17
CA ALA A 57 6.85 -11.69 14.35
C ALA A 57 7.24 -12.23 15.73
N GLY A 58 8.20 -13.17 15.80
CA GLY A 58 8.71 -13.67 17.08
C GLY A 58 9.25 -12.55 17.99
N PRO A 59 9.73 -12.89 19.20
CA PRO A 59 10.24 -11.91 20.16
C PRO A 59 11.31 -10.98 19.58
#